data_AF-A0A6F7TNF2-F1
#
_entry.id   AF-A0A6F7TNF2-F1
#
_cell.length_a   1.000
_cell.length_b   1.000
_cell.length_c   1.000
_cell.angle_alpha   90.00
_cell.angle_beta   90.00
_cell.angle_gamma   90.00
#
_symmetry.space_group_name_H-M   'P 1'
#
loop_
_entity.id
_entity.type
_entity.pdbx_description
1 polymer ?
#
loop_
_entity_poly.entity_id
_entity_poly.type
_entity_poly.pdbx_seq_one_letter_code
_entity_poly.pdbx_strand_id
1 'polypeptide(L)'
;MKVYKKLATLAPIAVLSTSIFCLPNMTFAEENGKIAGKEGTTQQNVGKQDSVFLGYLIKNGVKTPVYKGGLVTNKAAQSSETPWPELSSNPADPVPNKGVSHIENGKIGSILYFSIAPFNISLNDNNKNTYVEKDSDNKTIHVGTYNPKTLERTEYWRVDTSSIVTGNDFSDISKKILIETGKKLLSCFDGTTVTRETYYDKLYSLVQERNGSVGFSQAVTSGWSTADAFGGAMTLGCKMTFKEGGGILPAEAEQEFSAQLSATYNHTITISKQRTDTVTLGLPKADDSYKYNNYVAAIYQLKSRYTPVLGPALQEAINSGGKLDGATFDYDEDSIAMVYTPGAGHAE
;
A
#
# COMPACT_ATOMS: atom_id res chain seq x y z
N MET A 1 -4.73 -44.89 -31.33
CA MET A 1 -5.65 -44.84 -30.17
C MET A 1 -4.83 -44.41 -28.96
N LYS A 2 -5.09 -43.35 -28.19
CA LYS A 2 -6.21 -42.42 -28.03
C LYS A 2 -5.62 -41.03 -27.71
N VAL A 3 -6.18 -39.98 -28.32
CA VAL A 3 -5.84 -38.57 -28.05
C VAL A 3 -6.82 -38.04 -27.01
N TYR A 4 -6.34 -37.54 -25.87
CA TYR A 4 -7.17 -36.90 -24.86
C TYR A 4 -7.19 -35.38 -25.09
N LYS A 5 -8.34 -34.87 -25.58
CA LYS A 5 -8.67 -33.45 -25.64
C LYS A 5 -8.96 -32.94 -24.22
N LYS A 6 -8.25 -31.90 -23.77
CA LYS A 6 -8.64 -31.11 -22.59
C LYS A 6 -9.67 -30.08 -23.01
N LEU A 7 -10.89 -30.23 -22.49
CA LEU A 7 -11.93 -29.20 -22.55
C LEU A 7 -11.60 -28.14 -21.49
N ALA A 8 -11.37 -26.92 -21.93
CA ALA A 8 -11.35 -25.75 -21.07
C ALA A 8 -12.80 -25.33 -20.81
N THR A 9 -13.31 -25.62 -19.62
CA THR A 9 -14.62 -25.14 -19.17
C THR A 9 -14.44 -23.72 -18.63
N LEU A 10 -14.64 -22.72 -19.50
CA LEU A 10 -14.85 -21.34 -19.08
C LEU A 10 -16.25 -21.25 -18.46
N ALA A 11 -16.31 -21.03 -17.15
CA ALA A 11 -17.57 -20.66 -16.50
C ALA A 11 -17.85 -19.18 -16.80
N PRO A 12 -19.03 -18.82 -17.36
CA PRO A 12 -19.41 -17.43 -17.53
C PRO A 12 -19.80 -16.83 -16.17
N ILE A 13 -19.07 -15.82 -15.71
CA ILE A 13 -19.52 -14.93 -14.63
C ILE A 13 -20.55 -13.99 -15.26
N ALA A 14 -21.82 -14.41 -15.24
CA ALA A 14 -22.93 -13.53 -15.55
C ALA A 14 -23.22 -12.67 -14.31
N VAL A 15 -22.82 -11.40 -14.34
CA VAL A 15 -23.33 -10.39 -13.39
C VAL A 15 -24.53 -9.70 -14.04
N LEU A 16 -25.70 -10.30 -13.85
CA LEU A 16 -26.99 -9.65 -14.03
C LEU A 16 -27.55 -9.39 -12.64
N SER A 17 -27.53 -8.13 -12.20
CA SER A 17 -28.46 -7.68 -11.17
C SER A 17 -28.74 -6.19 -11.34
N THR A 18 -29.82 -5.92 -12.06
CA THR A 18 -30.63 -4.71 -11.90
C THR A 18 -31.28 -4.77 -10.52
N SER A 19 -30.96 -3.82 -9.64
CA SER A 19 -31.73 -3.56 -8.43
C SER A 19 -31.86 -2.05 -8.24
N ILE A 20 -33.02 -1.50 -8.63
CA ILE A 20 -33.46 -0.16 -8.25
C ILE A 20 -33.97 -0.28 -6.82
N PHE A 21 -33.21 0.23 -5.85
CA PHE A 21 -33.70 0.42 -4.48
C PHE A 21 -33.92 1.90 -4.23
N CYS A 22 -35.19 2.31 -4.24
CA CYS A 22 -35.63 3.54 -3.59
C CYS A 22 -35.55 3.32 -2.07
N LEU A 23 -34.75 4.12 -1.36
CA LEU A 23 -34.80 4.18 0.11
C LEU A 23 -35.45 5.51 0.56
N PRO A 24 -36.25 5.49 1.63
CA PRO A 24 -36.90 6.68 2.19
C PRO A 24 -35.91 7.55 2.96
N ASN A 25 -36.12 8.87 2.88
CA ASN A 25 -35.44 9.88 3.69
C ASN A 25 -35.67 9.60 5.19
N MET A 26 -34.59 9.39 5.96
CA MET A 26 -34.63 9.52 7.41
C MET A 26 -34.09 10.89 7.81
N THR A 27 -34.99 11.77 8.23
CA THR A 27 -34.69 13.04 8.86
C THR A 27 -34.28 12.77 10.31
N PHE A 28 -33.05 13.09 10.70
CA PHE A 28 -32.73 13.22 12.12
C PHE A 28 -33.13 14.61 12.58
N ALA A 29 -34.05 14.67 13.53
CA ALA A 29 -34.47 15.88 14.21
C ALA A 29 -33.34 16.36 15.13
N GLU A 30 -32.97 17.63 14.99
CA GLU A 30 -32.01 18.33 15.83
C GLU A 30 -32.71 18.76 17.13
N GLU A 31 -32.22 18.26 18.28
CA GLU A 31 -32.75 18.60 19.59
C GLU A 31 -32.16 19.93 20.07
N ASN A 32 -33.04 20.93 20.19
CA ASN A 32 -32.75 22.27 20.68
C ASN A 32 -32.41 22.29 22.18
N GLY A 33 -31.13 22.45 22.51
CA GLY A 33 -30.67 22.82 23.86
C GLY A 33 -30.30 24.32 23.95
N LYS A 34 -31.26 25.17 24.31
CA LYS A 34 -31.01 26.58 24.68
C LYS A 34 -30.27 26.65 26.03
N ILE A 35 -29.12 27.33 26.08
CA ILE A 35 -28.75 28.14 27.26
C ILE A 35 -28.30 29.52 26.78
N ALA A 36 -28.97 30.52 27.34
CA ALA A 36 -28.85 31.93 27.02
C ALA A 36 -27.66 32.59 27.72
N GLY A 37 -27.13 33.65 27.08
CA GLY A 37 -26.61 34.82 27.78
C GLY A 37 -25.11 35.10 27.64
N LYS A 38 -24.71 35.86 26.62
CA LYS A 38 -24.18 37.23 26.77
C LYS A 38 -23.77 37.79 25.41
N GLU A 39 -24.39 38.91 25.06
CA GLU A 39 -23.95 39.80 23.99
C GLU A 39 -22.53 40.29 24.28
N GLY A 40 -21.70 40.28 23.24
CA GLY A 40 -20.32 40.70 23.27
C GLY A 40 -19.80 40.76 21.85
N THR A 41 -20.23 41.80 21.14
CA THR A 41 -19.75 42.21 19.82
C THR A 41 -18.23 42.28 19.83
N THR A 42 -17.58 41.28 19.26
CA THR A 42 -16.23 41.44 18.69
C THR A 42 -16.21 40.64 17.41
N GLN A 43 -16.42 41.35 16.29
CA GLN A 43 -15.96 40.88 14.99
C GLN A 43 -14.45 40.68 15.09
N GLN A 44 -14.00 39.48 15.45
CA GLN A 44 -12.68 39.05 15.06
C GLN A 44 -12.77 38.70 13.57
N ASN A 45 -12.37 39.67 12.75
CA ASN A 45 -11.76 39.41 11.46
C ASN A 45 -10.55 38.49 11.70
N VAL A 46 -10.80 37.19 11.83
CA VAL A 46 -9.78 36.17 11.61
C VAL A 46 -9.68 36.07 10.10
N GLY A 47 -8.53 36.47 9.56
CA GLY A 47 -8.31 36.62 8.13
C GLY A 47 -8.81 35.40 7.35
N LYS A 48 -9.51 35.66 6.24
CA LYS A 48 -9.73 34.69 5.16
C LYS A 48 -8.39 34.02 4.88
N GLN A 49 -8.23 32.78 5.32
CA GLN A 49 -7.06 31.99 5.01
C GLN A 49 -7.39 31.23 3.73
N ASP A 50 -6.53 31.35 2.72
CA ASP A 50 -6.69 30.87 1.34
C ASP A 50 -6.74 29.34 1.24
N SER A 51 -7.74 28.69 1.84
CA SER A 51 -7.98 27.26 1.71
C SER A 51 -8.89 27.00 0.51
N VAL A 52 -8.38 26.33 -0.52
CA VAL A 52 -9.15 25.92 -1.70
C VAL A 52 -9.77 24.55 -1.43
N PHE A 53 -11.10 24.45 -1.49
CA PHE A 53 -11.80 23.17 -1.44
C PHE A 53 -11.45 22.34 -2.68
N LEU A 54 -10.89 21.15 -2.46
CA LEU A 54 -10.52 20.22 -3.54
C LEU A 54 -11.62 19.19 -3.78
N GLY A 55 -12.32 18.76 -2.72
CA GLY A 55 -13.33 17.71 -2.81
C GLY A 55 -13.45 16.91 -1.52
N TYR A 56 -13.74 15.61 -1.64
CA TYR A 56 -13.98 14.73 -0.50
C TYR A 56 -13.09 13.50 -0.53
N LEU A 57 -12.56 13.13 0.63
CA LEU A 57 -11.98 11.82 0.92
C LEU A 57 -13.09 10.90 1.43
N ILE A 58 -13.22 9.73 0.83
CA ILE A 58 -14.06 8.64 1.30
C ILE A 58 -13.16 7.54 1.83
N LYS A 59 -13.32 7.22 3.12
CA LYS A 59 -12.62 6.12 3.78
C LYS A 59 -13.56 5.43 4.75
N ASN A 60 -13.70 4.10 4.63
CA ASN A 60 -14.63 3.31 5.47
C ASN A 60 -16.07 3.86 5.47
N GLY A 61 -16.54 4.36 4.32
CA GLY A 61 -17.87 4.98 4.18
C GLY A 61 -17.99 6.39 4.76
N VAL A 62 -16.95 6.93 5.41
CA VAL A 62 -16.93 8.28 5.95
C VAL A 62 -16.45 9.26 4.88
N LYS A 63 -17.26 10.27 4.58
CA LYS A 63 -16.98 11.37 3.65
C LYS A 63 -16.39 12.56 4.43
N THR A 64 -15.15 12.94 4.14
CA THR A 64 -14.43 14.03 4.81
C THR A 64 -14.01 15.08 3.78
N PRO A 65 -14.30 16.39 3.96
CA PRO A 65 -13.87 17.41 3.02
C PRO A 65 -12.34 17.58 3.02
N VAL A 66 -11.77 17.85 1.84
CA VAL A 66 -10.33 18.02 1.60
C VAL A 66 -10.09 19.41 1.07
N TYR A 67 -9.11 20.09 1.67
CA TYR A 67 -8.72 21.46 1.32
C TYR A 67 -7.22 21.53 1.01
N LYS A 68 -6.83 22.47 0.15
CA LYS A 68 -5.45 22.84 -0.13
C LYS A 68 -5.17 24.22 0.47
N GLY A 69 -4.14 24.33 1.31
CA GLY A 69 -3.77 25.57 2.00
C GLY A 69 -4.59 25.85 3.27
N GLY A 70 -4.04 26.68 4.17
CA GLY A 70 -4.66 27.07 5.44
C GLY A 70 -4.20 26.27 6.68
N LEU A 71 -4.26 26.89 7.86
CA LEU A 71 -4.01 26.22 9.15
C LEU A 71 -5.26 25.41 9.53
N VAL A 72 -5.30 24.15 9.12
CA VAL A 72 -6.28 23.20 9.65
C VAL A 72 -5.84 22.81 11.06
N THR A 73 -6.67 23.11 12.07
CA THR A 73 -6.36 22.95 13.50
C THR A 73 -6.24 21.51 13.98
N ASN A 74 -6.56 20.52 13.14
CA ASN A 74 -6.36 19.09 13.41
C ASN A 74 -5.06 18.59 12.77
N LYS A 75 -3.95 18.95 13.40
CA LYS A 75 -2.56 18.67 12.98
C LYS A 75 -2.16 17.18 13.02
N ALA A 76 -3.10 16.26 13.29
CA ALA A 76 -2.84 14.82 13.38
C ALA A 76 -3.10 14.05 12.07
N ALA A 77 -3.70 14.67 11.05
CA ALA A 77 -4.21 13.94 9.89
C ALA A 77 -3.69 14.36 8.51
N GLN A 78 -2.92 15.44 8.35
CA GLN A 78 -2.48 15.87 7.01
C GLN A 78 -1.05 16.41 7.00
N SER A 79 -0.18 15.69 6.27
CA SER A 79 0.94 16.26 5.54
C SER A 79 0.45 17.47 4.72
N SER A 80 1.24 18.52 4.60
CA SER A 80 0.89 19.80 3.94
C SER A 80 0.62 19.70 2.43
N GLU A 81 0.67 18.50 1.86
CA GLU A 81 0.32 18.23 0.47
C GLU A 81 -0.77 17.15 0.43
N THR A 82 -1.97 17.53 0.00
CA THR A 82 -3.04 16.56 -0.27
C THR A 82 -2.55 15.62 -1.36
N PRO A 83 -2.67 14.29 -1.21
CA PRO A 83 -2.06 13.32 -2.14
C PRO A 83 -2.81 13.19 -3.48
N TRP A 84 -3.66 14.16 -3.80
CA TRP A 84 -4.61 14.16 -4.91
C TRP A 84 -4.30 15.30 -5.87
N PRO A 85 -4.56 15.12 -7.19
CA PRO A 85 -4.32 16.19 -8.15
C PRO A 85 -5.32 17.33 -7.97
N GLU A 86 -4.85 18.55 -8.23
CA GLU A 86 -5.74 19.68 -8.48
C GLU A 86 -6.19 19.63 -9.95
N LEU A 87 -7.48 19.72 -10.20
CA LEU A 87 -8.01 19.77 -11.56
C LEU A 87 -7.82 21.17 -12.16
N SER A 88 -7.71 21.25 -13.49
CA SER A 88 -7.67 22.56 -14.15
C SER A 88 -8.97 23.32 -13.90
N SER A 89 -8.85 24.65 -13.79
CA SER A 89 -9.98 25.57 -13.78
C SER A 89 -10.77 25.58 -15.11
N ASN A 90 -10.16 25.10 -16.20
CA ASN A 90 -10.82 24.91 -17.48
C ASN A 90 -11.36 23.46 -17.59
N PRO A 91 -12.68 23.25 -17.64
CA PRO A 91 -13.28 21.91 -17.74
C PRO A 91 -12.92 21.14 -19.01
N ALA A 92 -12.41 21.81 -20.04
CA ALA A 92 -11.98 21.18 -21.29
C ALA A 92 -10.54 20.62 -21.22
N ASP A 93 -9.76 20.98 -20.20
CA ASP A 93 -8.41 20.50 -20.04
C ASP A 93 -8.39 19.02 -19.59
N PRO A 94 -7.34 18.26 -19.94
CA PRO A 94 -7.26 16.85 -19.60
C PRO A 94 -7.18 16.63 -18.09
N VAL A 95 -7.96 15.65 -17.62
CA VAL A 95 -7.96 15.20 -16.23
C VAL A 95 -6.78 14.27 -15.97
N PRO A 96 -5.89 14.57 -14.99
CA PRO A 96 -4.74 13.73 -14.68
C PRO A 96 -5.13 12.26 -14.46
N ASN A 97 -4.46 11.33 -15.12
CA ASN A 97 -4.76 9.90 -14.98
C ASN A 97 -4.08 9.28 -13.76
N LYS A 98 -2.81 9.61 -13.52
CA LYS A 98 -1.99 9.06 -12.43
C LYS A 98 -0.92 10.08 -12.03
N GLY A 99 -0.43 10.00 -10.79
CA GLY A 99 0.71 10.79 -10.32
C GLY A 99 1.18 10.34 -8.93
N VAL A 100 2.47 10.51 -8.69
CA VAL A 100 3.09 10.17 -7.40
C VAL A 100 2.85 11.32 -6.42
N SER A 101 2.34 11.00 -5.24
CA SER A 101 2.05 11.97 -4.18
C SER A 101 3.07 11.92 -3.04
N HIS A 102 3.67 10.77 -2.79
CA HIS A 102 4.67 10.61 -1.76
C HIS A 102 5.66 9.51 -2.11
N ILE A 103 6.93 9.73 -1.78
CA ILE A 103 7.99 8.73 -1.90
C ILE A 103 8.74 8.71 -0.58
N GLU A 104 8.86 7.53 -0.01
CA GLU A 104 9.63 7.30 1.21
C GLU A 104 10.45 6.01 1.08
N ASN A 105 11.53 5.95 1.85
CA ASN A 105 12.41 4.78 1.89
C ASN A 105 12.45 4.25 3.31
N GLY A 106 12.28 2.94 3.45
CA GLY A 106 12.40 2.24 4.71
C GLY A 106 13.42 1.13 4.66
N LYS A 107 13.92 0.71 5.83
CA LYS A 107 14.82 -0.46 5.89
C LYS A 107 14.03 -1.72 5.58
N ILE A 108 14.62 -2.60 4.78
CA ILE A 108 14.07 -3.96 4.60
C ILE A 108 14.02 -4.69 5.95
N GLY A 109 13.10 -5.65 6.05
CA GLY A 109 12.96 -6.53 7.19
C GLY A 109 14.18 -7.44 7.42
N SER A 110 14.01 -8.41 8.30
CA SER A 110 15.10 -9.30 8.71
C SER A 110 15.37 -10.43 7.74
N ILE A 111 14.57 -10.61 6.69
CA ILE A 111 14.66 -11.77 5.81
C ILE A 111 14.86 -11.35 4.35
N LEU A 112 15.76 -12.04 3.65
CA LEU A 112 15.90 -12.01 2.20
C LEU A 112 15.51 -13.38 1.63
N TYR A 113 14.60 -13.38 0.66
CA TYR A 113 14.15 -14.59 -0.04
C TYR A 113 14.81 -14.65 -1.42
N PHE A 114 15.36 -15.81 -1.77
CA PHE A 114 16.05 -16.05 -3.04
C PHE A 114 15.43 -17.25 -3.75
N SER A 115 14.87 -17.07 -4.95
CA SER A 115 14.54 -18.21 -5.82
C SER A 115 15.79 -18.93 -6.31
N ILE A 116 16.91 -18.20 -6.43
CA ILE A 116 18.23 -18.76 -6.69
C ILE A 116 19.22 -18.07 -5.76
N ALA A 117 19.81 -18.81 -4.82
CA ALA A 117 20.80 -18.27 -3.93
C ALA A 117 22.12 -17.94 -4.68
N PRO A 118 22.68 -16.74 -4.50
CA PRO A 118 23.96 -16.36 -5.08
C PRO A 118 25.20 -16.98 -4.43
N PHE A 119 25.00 -17.83 -3.43
CA PHE A 119 26.05 -18.45 -2.63
C PHE A 119 25.84 -19.96 -2.63
N ASN A 120 26.94 -20.70 -2.65
CA ASN A 120 26.89 -22.15 -2.48
C ASN A 120 26.92 -22.45 -0.98
N ILE A 121 25.73 -22.64 -0.42
CA ILE A 121 25.48 -22.70 1.03
C ILE A 121 25.22 -24.13 1.49
N SER A 122 25.13 -25.05 0.55
CA SER A 122 24.71 -26.41 0.78
C SER A 122 25.67 -27.38 0.11
N LEU A 123 25.94 -28.49 0.80
CA LEU A 123 26.54 -29.68 0.19
C LEU A 123 25.56 -30.43 -0.75
N ASN A 124 24.31 -29.96 -0.85
CA ASN A 124 23.31 -30.41 -1.82
C ASN A 124 23.11 -29.35 -2.91
N ASP A 125 23.12 -29.77 -4.17
CA ASP A 125 23.06 -28.96 -5.41
C ASP A 125 21.83 -28.03 -5.59
N ASN A 126 20.96 -27.89 -4.60
CA ASN A 126 19.72 -27.13 -4.72
C ASN A 126 19.82 -25.77 -4.00
N ASN A 127 20.46 -24.81 -4.67
CA ASN A 127 20.44 -23.37 -4.32
C ASN A 127 19.08 -22.69 -4.61
N LYS A 128 17.98 -23.45 -4.63
CA LYS A 128 16.65 -22.92 -4.97
C LYS A 128 15.86 -22.60 -3.72
N ASN A 129 15.05 -21.54 -3.79
CA ASN A 129 14.13 -21.12 -2.72
C ASN A 129 14.82 -21.11 -1.36
N THR A 130 15.87 -20.32 -1.24
CA THR A 130 16.64 -20.13 -0.01
C THR A 130 16.21 -18.85 0.68
N TYR A 131 16.13 -18.85 2.00
CA TYR A 131 16.04 -17.61 2.77
C TYR A 131 17.31 -17.37 3.58
N VAL A 132 17.60 -16.10 3.82
CA VAL A 132 18.59 -15.62 4.79
C VAL A 132 17.85 -14.74 5.77
N GLU A 133 17.87 -15.07 7.05
CA GLU A 133 17.29 -14.29 8.15
C GLU A 133 18.41 -13.79 9.06
N LYS A 134 18.42 -12.50 9.37
CA LYS A 134 19.27 -11.94 10.41
C LYS A 134 18.50 -11.80 11.72
N ASP A 135 19.14 -12.14 12.83
CA ASP A 135 18.59 -11.83 14.14
C ASP A 135 18.64 -10.31 14.42
N SER A 136 17.87 -9.88 15.41
CA SER A 136 17.80 -8.48 15.85
C SER A 136 19.15 -7.94 16.37
N ASP A 137 20.07 -8.83 16.74
CA ASP A 137 21.42 -8.49 17.17
C ASP A 137 22.36 -8.09 16.02
N ASN A 138 21.95 -8.31 14.77
CA ASN A 138 22.78 -8.18 13.55
C ASN A 138 24.12 -8.93 13.67
N LYS A 139 24.15 -10.08 14.36
CA LYS A 139 25.34 -10.94 14.50
C LYS A 139 25.03 -12.35 14.07
N THR A 140 23.81 -12.81 14.27
CA THR A 140 23.42 -14.17 13.93
C THR A 140 22.71 -14.20 12.58
N ILE A 141 23.13 -15.11 11.71
CA ILE A 141 22.49 -15.40 10.43
C ILE A 141 21.92 -16.81 10.47
N HIS A 142 20.67 -16.92 10.02
CA HIS A 142 19.94 -18.15 9.81
C HIS A 142 19.74 -18.34 8.31
N VAL A 143 20.03 -19.54 7.83
CA VAL A 143 19.87 -19.90 6.43
C VAL A 143 19.10 -21.20 6.33
N GLY A 144 18.14 -21.19 5.43
CA GLY A 144 17.28 -22.33 5.21
C GLY A 144 16.69 -22.32 3.81
N THR A 145 15.87 -23.33 3.54
CA THR A 145 14.99 -23.31 2.36
C THR A 145 13.60 -22.85 2.77
N TYR A 146 12.83 -22.36 1.80
CA TYR A 146 11.41 -22.09 1.98
C TYR A 146 10.58 -22.76 0.88
N ASN A 147 9.33 -23.05 1.20
CA ASN A 147 8.34 -23.44 0.21
C ASN A 147 7.72 -22.18 -0.42
N PRO A 148 7.90 -21.91 -1.73
CA PRO A 148 7.41 -20.69 -2.36
C PRO A 148 5.88 -20.58 -2.41
N LYS A 149 5.14 -21.66 -2.10
CA LYS A 149 3.67 -21.67 -2.03
C LYS A 149 3.11 -21.44 -0.62
N THR A 150 3.93 -21.55 0.41
CA THR A 150 3.48 -21.43 1.82
C THR A 150 4.36 -20.50 2.64
N LEU A 151 5.54 -20.11 2.14
CA LEU A 151 6.62 -19.48 2.89
C LEU A 151 7.03 -20.25 4.15
N GLU A 152 6.65 -21.52 4.30
CA GLU A 152 7.16 -22.36 5.37
C GLU A 152 8.67 -22.53 5.19
N ARG A 153 9.41 -22.35 6.29
CA ARG A 153 10.87 -22.26 6.30
C ARG A 153 11.48 -23.43 7.07
N THR A 154 12.51 -24.03 6.49
CA THR A 154 13.30 -25.09 7.10
C THR A 154 14.74 -24.62 7.20
N GLU A 155 15.18 -24.33 8.42
CA GLU A 155 16.56 -23.98 8.71
C GLU A 155 17.46 -25.21 8.53
N TYR A 156 18.63 -25.01 7.92
CA TYR A 156 19.68 -26.02 7.89
C TYR A 156 21.03 -25.48 8.40
N TRP A 157 21.19 -24.16 8.47
CA TRP A 157 22.44 -23.55 8.90
C TRP A 157 22.18 -22.28 9.73
N ARG A 158 22.91 -22.15 10.83
CA ARG A 158 22.93 -20.97 11.70
C ARG A 158 24.38 -20.64 12.05
N VAL A 159 24.75 -19.37 12.05
CA VAL A 159 26.09 -18.91 12.42
C VAL A 159 26.06 -17.59 13.17
N ASP A 160 26.80 -17.51 14.28
CA ASP A 160 27.15 -16.25 14.93
C ASP A 160 28.42 -15.69 14.26
N THR A 161 28.26 -14.61 13.52
CA THR A 161 29.34 -13.96 12.75
C THR A 161 30.38 -13.26 13.62
N SER A 162 30.11 -13.10 14.92
CA SER A 162 31.02 -12.51 15.90
C SER A 162 31.94 -13.54 16.59
N SER A 163 31.69 -14.84 16.34
CA SER A 163 32.49 -15.91 16.92
C SER A 163 33.96 -15.84 16.47
N ILE A 164 34.90 -15.97 17.42
CA ILE A 164 36.34 -16.03 17.16
C ILE A 164 36.79 -17.48 17.24
N VAL A 165 37.39 -17.99 16.16
CA VAL A 165 37.95 -19.35 16.08
C VAL A 165 39.47 -19.25 15.96
N THR A 166 40.20 -19.67 16.99
CA THR A 166 41.67 -19.48 17.08
C THR A 166 42.49 -20.70 16.68
N GLY A 167 41.89 -21.89 16.57
CA GLY A 167 42.60 -23.09 16.16
C GLY A 167 42.72 -23.26 14.64
N ASN A 168 43.46 -24.27 14.22
CA ASN A 168 43.87 -24.50 12.82
C ASN A 168 43.59 -25.94 12.36
N ASP A 169 42.79 -26.71 13.10
CA ASP A 169 42.36 -28.01 12.63
C ASP A 169 41.29 -27.87 11.53
N PHE A 170 40.91 -28.98 10.91
CA PHE A 170 39.91 -28.98 9.85
C PHE A 170 38.54 -28.47 10.32
N SER A 171 38.16 -28.71 11.58
CA SER A 171 36.91 -28.22 12.16
C SER A 171 36.93 -26.70 12.27
N ASP A 172 38.03 -26.14 12.74
CA ASP A 172 38.24 -24.71 12.92
C ASP A 172 38.28 -23.98 11.58
N ILE A 173 38.96 -24.54 10.58
CA ILE A 173 38.97 -23.99 9.21
C ILE A 173 37.55 -23.97 8.64
N SER A 174 36.80 -25.06 8.81
CA SER A 174 35.40 -25.14 8.34
C SER A 174 34.52 -24.09 9.03
N LYS A 175 34.67 -23.90 10.35
CA LYS A 175 33.94 -22.85 11.09
C LYS A 175 34.30 -21.44 10.63
N LYS A 176 35.59 -21.16 10.39
CA LYS A 176 36.05 -19.87 9.86
C LYS A 176 35.39 -19.55 8.51
N ILE A 177 35.32 -20.52 7.60
CA ILE A 177 34.65 -20.36 6.30
C ILE A 177 33.16 -20.04 6.47
N LEU A 178 32.47 -20.74 7.38
CA LEU A 178 31.06 -20.48 7.67
C LEU A 178 30.86 -19.08 8.26
N ILE A 179 31.71 -18.64 9.19
CA ILE A 179 31.65 -17.29 9.77
C ILE A 179 31.82 -16.21 8.70
N GLU A 180 32.82 -16.34 7.82
CA GLU A 180 33.03 -15.39 6.71
C GLU A 180 31.88 -15.39 5.70
N THR A 181 31.32 -16.56 5.41
CA THR A 181 30.10 -16.67 4.59
C THR A 181 28.94 -15.94 5.28
N GLY A 182 28.74 -16.15 6.58
CA GLY A 182 27.72 -15.47 7.37
C GLY A 182 27.87 -13.95 7.36
N LYS A 183 29.10 -13.44 7.47
CA LYS A 183 29.39 -11.99 7.36
C LYS A 183 29.01 -11.45 5.99
N LYS A 184 29.35 -12.17 4.91
CA LYS A 184 28.94 -11.77 3.54
C LYS A 184 27.41 -11.71 3.42
N LEU A 185 26.70 -12.69 3.98
CA LEU A 185 25.23 -12.68 3.98
C LEU A 185 24.62 -11.57 4.82
N LEU A 186 25.17 -11.29 5.99
CA LEU A 186 24.74 -10.18 6.81
C LEU A 186 24.91 -8.84 6.07
N SER A 187 26.03 -8.68 5.33
CA SER A 187 26.26 -7.46 4.55
C SER A 187 25.25 -7.23 3.42
N CYS A 188 24.52 -8.26 2.97
CA CYS A 188 23.43 -8.10 2.00
C CYS A 188 22.26 -7.26 2.53
N PHE A 189 22.13 -7.11 3.85
CA PHE A 189 21.13 -6.22 4.46
C PHE A 189 21.61 -4.77 4.55
N ASP A 190 22.92 -4.52 4.46
CA ASP A 190 23.49 -3.19 4.62
C ASP A 190 23.21 -2.33 3.40
N GLY A 191 22.54 -1.19 3.62
CA GLY A 191 22.12 -0.28 2.56
C GLY A 191 20.98 -0.80 1.69
N THR A 192 20.47 -2.01 1.95
CA THR A 192 19.27 -2.51 1.27
C THR A 192 18.02 -1.90 1.91
N THR A 193 17.21 -1.25 1.09
CA THR A 193 15.99 -0.55 1.52
C THR A 193 14.80 -1.00 0.67
N VAL A 194 13.59 -0.60 1.07
CA VAL A 194 12.38 -0.69 0.26
C VAL A 194 11.83 0.71 0.09
N THR A 195 11.68 1.14 -1.15
CA THR A 195 11.00 2.38 -1.52
C THR A 195 9.50 2.12 -1.54
N ARG A 196 8.73 2.98 -0.87
CA ARG A 196 7.28 3.06 -1.04
C ARG A 196 6.95 4.31 -1.84
N GLU A 197 6.33 4.13 -3.00
CA GLU A 197 5.75 5.20 -3.80
C GLU A 197 4.23 5.16 -3.65
N THR A 198 3.66 6.17 -2.99
CA THR A 198 2.21 6.37 -2.96
C THR A 198 1.83 7.21 -4.17
N TYR A 199 0.84 6.74 -4.93
CA TYR A 199 0.35 7.39 -6.13
C TYR A 199 -1.17 7.34 -6.21
N TYR A 200 -1.78 8.36 -6.81
CA TYR A 200 -3.19 8.33 -7.16
C TYR A 200 -3.38 7.70 -8.53
N ASP A 201 -4.47 6.97 -8.71
CA ASP A 201 -4.88 6.37 -9.98
C ASP A 201 -6.35 6.73 -10.24
N LYS A 202 -6.65 7.24 -11.44
CA LYS A 202 -7.99 7.71 -11.78
C LYS A 202 -8.91 6.53 -12.06
N LEU A 203 -9.97 6.41 -11.27
CA LEU A 203 -11.04 5.43 -11.49
C LEU A 203 -12.05 5.93 -12.52
N TYR A 204 -12.41 7.20 -12.42
CA TYR A 204 -13.46 7.79 -13.24
C TYR A 204 -13.31 9.30 -13.35
N SER A 205 -13.86 9.88 -14.43
CA SER A 205 -14.03 11.33 -14.55
C SER A 205 -15.17 11.63 -15.49
N LEU A 206 -15.85 12.75 -15.25
CA LEU A 206 -16.94 13.23 -16.10
C LEU A 206 -16.97 14.75 -16.17
N VAL A 207 -17.41 15.26 -17.31
CA VAL A 207 -17.78 16.67 -17.50
C VAL A 207 -19.27 16.80 -17.19
N GLN A 208 -19.61 17.62 -16.20
CA GLN A 208 -20.96 17.80 -15.67
C GLN A 208 -21.48 19.18 -16.02
N GLU A 209 -22.77 19.26 -16.37
CA GLU A 209 -23.46 20.55 -16.44
C GLU A 209 -23.58 21.16 -15.05
N ARG A 210 -23.33 22.47 -14.95
CA ARG A 210 -23.33 23.24 -13.70
C ARG A 210 -24.56 22.97 -12.82
N ASN A 211 -25.73 22.86 -13.43
CA ASN A 211 -27.01 22.72 -12.72
C ASN A 211 -27.48 21.27 -12.58
N GLY A 212 -26.73 20.31 -13.13
CA GLY A 212 -27.07 18.90 -13.04
C GLY A 212 -26.45 18.22 -11.83
N SER A 213 -27.10 17.16 -11.36
CA SER A 213 -26.55 16.23 -10.37
C SER A 213 -26.47 14.83 -10.98
N VAL A 214 -25.35 14.13 -10.78
CA VAL A 214 -25.15 12.77 -11.29
C VAL A 214 -24.68 11.85 -10.17
N GLY A 215 -25.19 10.62 -10.17
CA GLY A 215 -24.70 9.57 -9.30
C GLY A 215 -23.55 8.81 -9.95
N PHE A 216 -22.46 8.61 -9.21
CA PHE A 216 -21.44 7.63 -9.49
C PHE A 216 -21.69 6.39 -8.63
N SER A 217 -21.54 5.20 -9.21
CA SER A 217 -21.59 3.93 -8.48
C SER A 217 -20.64 2.94 -9.14
N GLN A 218 -19.58 2.54 -8.46
CA GLN A 218 -18.61 1.56 -8.98
C GLN A 218 -18.11 0.63 -7.88
N ALA A 219 -17.89 -0.63 -8.23
CA ALA A 219 -17.18 -1.57 -7.37
C ALA A 219 -15.69 -1.22 -7.36
N VAL A 220 -15.14 -0.92 -6.18
CA VAL A 220 -13.73 -0.58 -5.99
C VAL A 220 -13.11 -1.63 -5.07
N THR A 221 -12.02 -2.23 -5.54
CA THR A 221 -11.25 -3.21 -4.77
C THR A 221 -10.11 -2.51 -4.02
N SER A 222 -9.95 -2.82 -2.74
CA SER A 222 -8.86 -2.36 -1.88
C SER A 222 -8.36 -3.51 -1.02
N GLY A 223 -7.18 -3.38 -0.41
CA GLY A 223 -6.60 -4.45 0.40
C GLY A 223 -5.70 -5.42 -0.38
N TRP A 224 -5.02 -6.33 0.33
CA TRP A 224 -4.20 -7.37 -0.28
C TRP A 224 -4.94 -8.66 -0.54
N SER A 225 -4.77 -9.19 -1.75
CA SER A 225 -5.07 -10.61 -2.00
C SER A 225 -4.02 -11.48 -1.30
N THR A 226 -4.33 -12.77 -1.16
CA THR A 226 -3.35 -13.74 -0.65
C THR A 226 -2.08 -13.77 -1.51
N ALA A 227 -2.19 -13.59 -2.83
CA ALA A 227 -1.04 -13.53 -3.73
C ALA A 227 -0.18 -12.28 -3.49
N ASP A 228 -0.82 -11.13 -3.24
CA ASP A 228 -0.10 -9.89 -2.92
C ASP A 228 0.62 -10.01 -1.59
N ALA A 229 0.03 -10.69 -0.60
CA ALA A 229 0.67 -10.96 0.68
C ALA A 229 1.93 -11.83 0.55
N PHE A 230 1.94 -12.83 -0.34
CA PHE A 230 3.17 -13.58 -0.65
C PHE A 230 4.26 -12.67 -1.21
N GLY A 231 3.93 -11.88 -2.24
CA GLY A 231 4.86 -10.93 -2.84
C GLY A 231 5.35 -9.88 -1.84
N GLY A 232 4.45 -9.38 -1.00
CA GLY A 232 4.71 -8.42 0.06
C GLY A 232 5.65 -8.95 1.12
N ALA A 233 5.43 -10.16 1.63
CA ALA A 233 6.35 -10.79 2.60
C ALA A 233 7.76 -10.93 2.06
N MET A 234 7.90 -11.37 0.80
CA MET A 234 9.21 -11.55 0.19
C MET A 234 9.93 -10.22 -0.06
N THR A 235 9.18 -9.21 -0.53
CA THR A 235 9.72 -7.87 -0.83
C THR A 235 10.10 -7.10 0.44
N LEU A 236 9.27 -7.18 1.48
CA LEU A 236 9.48 -6.48 2.75
C LEU A 236 10.41 -7.24 3.71
N GLY A 237 10.68 -8.52 3.45
CA GLY A 237 11.45 -9.38 4.34
C GLY A 237 10.70 -9.76 5.63
N CYS A 238 9.40 -9.99 5.53
CA CYS A 238 8.54 -10.37 6.65
C CYS A 238 8.61 -11.87 6.95
N LYS A 239 8.48 -12.22 8.23
CA LYS A 239 8.38 -13.61 8.67
C LYS A 239 6.94 -14.09 8.63
N MET A 240 6.58 -14.85 7.60
CA MET A 240 5.20 -15.31 7.38
C MET A 240 5.13 -16.79 6.98
N THR A 241 4.03 -17.44 7.35
CA THR A 241 3.66 -18.77 6.86
C THR A 241 2.17 -18.77 6.46
N PHE A 242 1.86 -19.36 5.32
CA PHE A 242 0.54 -19.44 4.72
C PHE A 242 0.12 -20.90 4.49
N LYS A 243 -1.19 -21.17 4.45
CA LYS A 243 -1.72 -22.50 4.11
C LYS A 243 -1.62 -22.76 2.60
N GLU A 244 -1.19 -23.96 2.22
CA GLU A 244 -1.10 -24.37 0.81
C GLU A 244 -2.49 -24.31 0.14
N GLY A 245 -2.54 -23.78 -1.08
CA GLY A 245 -3.79 -23.59 -1.84
C GLY A 245 -4.37 -22.17 -1.79
N GLY A 246 -3.70 -21.22 -1.13
CA GLY A 246 -4.01 -19.79 -1.26
C GLY A 246 -5.35 -19.40 -0.62
N GLY A 247 -5.66 -19.97 0.55
CA GLY A 247 -6.87 -19.67 1.31
C GLY A 247 -6.95 -18.20 1.78
N ILE A 248 -7.99 -17.90 2.57
CA ILE A 248 -8.20 -16.58 3.18
C ILE A 248 -6.92 -16.16 3.92
N LEU A 249 -6.44 -14.95 3.65
CA LEU A 249 -5.34 -14.33 4.37
C LEU A 249 -5.65 -14.37 5.88
N PRO A 250 -4.84 -15.04 6.72
CA PRO A 250 -5.10 -15.11 8.15
C PRO A 250 -5.06 -13.70 8.76
N ALA A 251 -5.89 -13.43 9.76
CA ALA A 251 -5.98 -12.09 10.37
C ALA A 251 -4.65 -11.67 11.00
N GLU A 252 -3.87 -12.64 11.47
CA GLU A 252 -2.52 -12.46 11.99
C GLU A 252 -1.56 -11.88 10.93
N ALA A 253 -1.80 -12.15 9.64
CA ALA A 253 -1.00 -11.58 8.56
C ALA A 253 -1.23 -10.07 8.42
N GLU A 254 -2.48 -9.59 8.49
CA GLU A 254 -2.77 -8.16 8.42
C GLU A 254 -2.03 -7.39 9.52
N GLN A 255 -2.01 -7.95 10.74
CA GLN A 255 -1.33 -7.37 11.89
C GLN A 255 0.19 -7.36 11.70
N GLU A 256 0.79 -8.48 11.29
CA GLU A 256 2.22 -8.58 11.07
C GLU A 256 2.70 -7.62 9.97
N PHE A 257 1.96 -7.52 8.86
CA PHE A 257 2.29 -6.58 7.80
C PHE A 257 2.14 -5.13 8.20
N SER A 258 1.06 -4.80 8.92
CA SER A 258 0.85 -3.46 9.46
C SER A 258 1.99 -3.08 10.41
N ALA A 259 2.38 -3.99 11.30
CA ALA A 259 3.49 -3.78 12.23
C ALA A 259 4.83 -3.61 11.50
N GLN A 260 5.15 -4.50 10.55
CA GLN A 260 6.39 -4.43 9.78
C GLN A 260 6.48 -3.16 8.96
N LEU A 261 5.43 -2.78 8.23
CA LEU A 261 5.40 -1.54 7.46
C LEU A 261 5.52 -0.33 8.38
N SER A 262 4.80 -0.32 9.51
CA SER A 262 4.89 0.78 10.47
C SER A 262 6.30 0.93 11.05
N ALA A 263 6.98 -0.19 11.30
CA ALA A 263 8.38 -0.18 11.74
C ALA A 263 9.34 0.27 10.64
N THR A 264 9.10 -0.15 9.39
CA THR A 264 9.94 0.18 8.22
C THR A 264 9.89 1.67 7.88
N TYR A 265 8.72 2.32 7.99
CA TYR A 265 8.50 3.72 7.61
C TYR A 265 8.35 4.68 8.80
N ASN A 266 8.40 4.17 10.03
CA ASN A 266 8.34 4.96 11.27
C ASN A 266 7.07 5.83 11.42
N HIS A 267 5.94 5.32 10.92
CA HIS A 267 4.61 5.87 11.17
C HIS A 267 3.57 4.76 11.02
N THR A 268 2.37 4.95 11.56
CA THR A 268 1.33 3.92 11.47
C THR A 268 0.93 3.68 10.00
N ILE A 269 1.02 2.42 9.57
CA ILE A 269 0.50 1.90 8.30
C ILE A 269 -0.40 0.72 8.63
N THR A 270 -1.62 0.74 8.12
CA THR A 270 -2.59 -0.34 8.31
C THR A 270 -2.86 -1.00 6.97
N ILE A 271 -2.66 -2.31 6.92
CA ILE A 271 -3.01 -3.16 5.78
C ILE A 271 -4.26 -3.95 6.12
N SER A 272 -5.13 -4.10 5.13
CA SER A 272 -6.33 -4.92 5.20
C SER A 272 -6.28 -6.03 4.15
N LYS A 273 -7.00 -7.12 4.39
CA LYS A 273 -7.35 -8.09 3.35
C LYS A 273 -8.12 -7.41 2.22
N GLN A 274 -8.05 -8.05 1.06
CA GLN A 274 -8.80 -7.64 -0.10
C GLN A 274 -10.30 -7.63 0.20
N ARG A 275 -10.94 -6.52 -0.15
CA ARG A 275 -12.40 -6.37 -0.19
C ARG A 275 -12.78 -5.56 -1.43
N THR A 276 -13.99 -5.80 -1.92
CA THR A 276 -14.59 -5.01 -2.98
C THR A 276 -15.85 -4.36 -2.43
N ASP A 277 -15.84 -3.04 -2.38
CA ASP A 277 -16.97 -2.24 -1.90
C ASP A 277 -17.59 -1.49 -3.09
N THR A 278 -18.92 -1.40 -3.12
CA THR A 278 -19.61 -0.51 -4.06
C THR A 278 -19.58 0.91 -3.49
N VAL A 279 -18.90 1.80 -4.21
CA VAL A 279 -18.76 3.20 -3.84
C VAL A 279 -19.79 4.00 -4.62
N THR A 280 -20.79 4.51 -3.90
CA THR A 280 -21.84 5.36 -4.47
C THR A 280 -21.63 6.80 -4.02
N LEU A 281 -21.46 7.71 -4.98
CA LEU A 281 -21.23 9.13 -4.73
C LEU A 281 -22.22 9.98 -5.49
N GLY A 282 -22.85 10.94 -4.81
CA GLY A 282 -23.56 12.02 -5.48
C GLY A 282 -22.60 13.12 -5.89
N LEU A 283 -22.64 13.52 -7.15
CA LEU A 283 -21.98 14.73 -7.66
C LEU A 283 -23.00 15.87 -7.57
N PRO A 284 -22.85 16.80 -6.61
CA PRO A 284 -23.80 17.88 -6.42
C PRO A 284 -23.73 18.88 -7.58
N LYS A 285 -24.75 19.73 -7.73
CA LYS A 285 -24.63 20.90 -8.62
C LYS A 285 -23.42 21.76 -8.21
N ALA A 286 -22.86 22.50 -9.16
CA ALA A 286 -21.81 23.44 -8.83
C ALA A 286 -22.34 24.60 -7.98
N ASP A 287 -21.45 25.27 -7.25
CA ASP A 287 -21.79 26.46 -6.49
C ASP A 287 -22.44 27.56 -7.35
N ASP A 288 -23.35 28.33 -6.75
CA ASP A 288 -24.05 29.42 -7.43
C ASP A 288 -23.09 30.57 -7.84
N SER A 289 -21.88 30.62 -7.29
CA SER A 289 -20.80 31.51 -7.70
C SER A 289 -19.91 30.98 -8.83
N TYR A 290 -20.04 29.70 -9.22
CA TYR A 290 -19.19 29.09 -10.22
C TYR A 290 -19.45 29.67 -11.62
N LYS A 291 -18.38 30.12 -12.28
CA LYS A 291 -18.47 30.99 -13.47
C LYS A 291 -18.70 30.26 -14.80
N TYR A 292 -18.49 28.94 -14.86
CA TYR A 292 -18.60 28.17 -16.09
C TYR A 292 -19.89 27.35 -16.15
N ASN A 293 -20.35 27.07 -17.38
CA ASN A 293 -21.57 26.27 -17.61
C ASN A 293 -21.38 24.79 -17.28
N ASN A 294 -20.13 24.32 -17.30
CA ASN A 294 -19.76 22.94 -16.99
C ASN A 294 -18.59 22.91 -16.01
N TYR A 295 -18.44 21.82 -15.29
CA TYR A 295 -17.29 21.53 -14.44
C TYR A 295 -16.88 20.07 -14.59
N VAL A 296 -15.69 19.71 -14.11
CA VAL A 296 -15.23 18.33 -14.08
C VAL A 296 -15.24 17.80 -12.66
N ALA A 297 -15.67 16.56 -12.52
CA ALA A 297 -15.40 15.75 -11.34
C ALA A 297 -14.56 14.54 -11.72
N ALA A 298 -13.64 14.17 -10.85
CA ALA A 298 -12.79 13.00 -11.02
C ALA A 298 -12.68 12.22 -9.71
N ILE A 299 -12.61 10.90 -9.84
CA ILE A 299 -12.52 9.97 -8.72
C ILE A 299 -11.21 9.23 -8.82
N TYR A 300 -10.47 9.22 -7.73
CA TYR A 300 -9.13 8.65 -7.61
C TYR A 300 -9.08 7.66 -6.47
N GLN A 301 -8.24 6.63 -6.60
CA GLN A 301 -7.85 5.75 -5.51
C GLN A 301 -6.35 5.91 -5.24
N LEU A 302 -5.95 5.92 -3.97
CA LEU A 302 -4.52 5.80 -3.64
C LEU A 302 -4.06 4.36 -3.80
N LYS A 303 -2.83 4.22 -4.28
CA LYS A 303 -2.12 2.96 -4.37
C LYS A 303 -0.71 3.16 -3.87
N SER A 304 -0.12 2.12 -3.31
CA SER A 304 1.26 2.13 -2.83
C SER A 304 2.07 1.06 -3.56
N ARG A 305 3.17 1.45 -4.21
CA ARG A 305 4.14 0.54 -4.82
C ARG A 305 5.34 0.38 -3.92
N TYR A 306 5.77 -0.86 -3.72
CA TYR A 306 6.93 -1.19 -2.91
C TYR A 306 8.01 -1.82 -3.78
N THR A 307 9.19 -1.20 -3.81
CA THR A 307 10.31 -1.62 -4.66
C THR A 307 11.58 -1.74 -3.82
N PRO A 308 12.24 -2.92 -3.76
CA PRO A 308 13.54 -3.07 -3.14
C PRO A 308 14.60 -2.25 -3.87
N VAL A 309 15.42 -1.56 -3.09
CA VAL A 309 16.65 -0.91 -3.55
C VAL A 309 17.80 -1.71 -2.96
N LEU A 310 18.57 -2.36 -3.83
CA LEU A 310 19.59 -3.31 -3.42
C LEU A 310 20.82 -2.57 -2.87
N GLY A 311 21.26 -2.96 -1.67
CA GLY A 311 22.54 -2.53 -1.12
C GLY A 311 23.72 -3.12 -1.91
N PRO A 312 24.95 -2.58 -1.74
CA PRO A 312 26.10 -2.97 -2.57
C PRO A 312 26.39 -4.47 -2.57
N ALA A 313 26.38 -5.12 -1.40
CA ALA A 313 26.68 -6.54 -1.28
C ALA A 313 25.56 -7.42 -1.88
N LEU A 314 24.29 -7.03 -1.68
CA LEU A 314 23.17 -7.74 -2.28
C LEU A 314 23.19 -7.58 -3.81
N GLN A 315 23.49 -6.39 -4.32
CA GLN A 315 23.64 -6.13 -5.74
C GLN A 315 24.75 -6.99 -6.36
N GLU A 316 25.92 -7.09 -5.71
CA GLU A 316 27.00 -7.99 -6.15
C GLU A 316 26.54 -9.44 -6.20
N ALA A 317 25.81 -9.88 -5.17
CA ALA A 317 25.30 -11.24 -5.09
C ALA A 317 24.33 -11.53 -6.25
N ILE A 318 23.37 -10.64 -6.52
CA ILE A 318 22.45 -10.76 -7.66
C ILE A 318 23.22 -10.75 -8.99
N ASN A 319 24.19 -9.87 -9.17
CA ASN A 319 25.02 -9.81 -10.37
C ASN A 319 25.84 -11.09 -10.60
N SER A 320 26.15 -11.83 -9.52
CA SER A 320 26.88 -13.11 -9.56
C SER A 320 25.98 -14.32 -9.86
N GLY A 321 24.70 -14.10 -10.18
CA GLY A 321 23.75 -15.14 -10.58
C GLY A 321 22.64 -15.44 -9.56
N GLY A 322 22.62 -14.72 -8.43
CA GLY A 322 21.51 -14.78 -7.49
C GLY A 322 20.22 -14.17 -8.05
N LYS A 323 19.08 -14.61 -7.54
CA LYS A 323 17.76 -14.05 -7.84
C LYS A 323 16.97 -13.87 -6.55
N LEU A 324 16.67 -12.62 -6.22
CA LEU A 324 15.77 -12.28 -5.13
C LEU A 324 14.33 -12.58 -5.55
N ASP A 325 13.56 -13.19 -4.66
CA ASP A 325 12.11 -13.28 -4.80
C ASP A 325 11.44 -12.04 -4.19
N GLY A 326 10.39 -11.54 -4.83
CA GLY A 326 9.71 -10.30 -4.44
C GLY A 326 10.40 -9.05 -5.00
N ALA A 327 10.20 -8.78 -6.30
CA ALA A 327 10.89 -7.69 -7.01
C ALA A 327 10.19 -6.33 -6.90
N THR A 328 8.86 -6.30 -6.93
CA THR A 328 8.04 -5.09 -6.72
C THR A 328 6.61 -5.58 -6.50
N PHE A 329 5.86 -4.93 -5.63
CA PHE A 329 4.43 -5.22 -5.48
C PHE A 329 3.62 -3.94 -5.27
N ASP A 330 2.37 -3.97 -5.70
CA ASP A 330 1.42 -2.87 -5.57
C ASP A 330 0.37 -3.20 -4.49
N TYR A 331 -0.10 -2.18 -3.77
CA TYR A 331 -1.16 -2.23 -2.79
C TYR A 331 -2.25 -1.22 -3.16
N ASP A 332 -3.49 -1.69 -3.29
CA ASP A 332 -4.65 -0.83 -3.47
C ASP A 332 -5.15 -0.34 -2.10
N GLU A 333 -5.05 0.96 -1.83
CA GLU A 333 -5.49 1.54 -0.57
C GLU A 333 -7.03 1.69 -0.54
N ASP A 334 -7.59 1.75 0.65
CA ASP A 334 -9.02 1.94 0.88
C ASP A 334 -9.49 3.41 0.73
N SER A 335 -8.54 4.29 0.43
CA SER A 335 -8.75 5.73 0.38
C SER A 335 -9.10 6.16 -1.04
N ILE A 336 -10.30 6.73 -1.19
CA ILE A 336 -10.83 7.23 -2.45
C ILE A 336 -11.06 8.72 -2.33
N ALA A 337 -10.66 9.51 -3.32
CA ALA A 337 -11.02 10.92 -3.37
C ALA A 337 -11.89 11.23 -4.56
N MET A 338 -12.85 12.11 -4.33
CA MET A 338 -13.60 12.78 -5.36
C MET A 338 -13.14 14.23 -5.38
N VAL A 339 -12.56 14.67 -6.50
CA VAL A 339 -12.04 16.03 -6.69
C VAL A 339 -12.80 16.76 -7.80
N TYR A 340 -12.90 18.07 -7.67
CA TYR A 340 -13.66 18.93 -8.57
C TYR A 340 -12.77 19.97 -9.25
N THR A 341 -13.25 20.50 -10.37
CA THR A 341 -12.75 21.77 -10.92
C THR A 341 -12.77 22.84 -9.81
N PRO A 342 -11.69 23.62 -9.64
CA PRO A 342 -11.63 24.66 -8.60
C PRO A 342 -12.85 25.59 -8.61
N GLY A 343 -13.47 25.75 -7.44
CA GLY A 343 -14.66 26.60 -7.24
C GLY A 343 -15.99 25.97 -7.66
N ALA A 344 -16.02 24.76 -8.22
CA ALA A 344 -17.28 24.07 -8.52
C ALA A 344 -17.88 23.38 -7.28
N GLY A 345 -17.05 22.80 -6.42
CA GLY A 345 -17.49 22.09 -5.23
C GLY A 345 -17.70 23.00 -4.00
N HIS A 346 -18.54 22.53 -3.08
CA HIS A 346 -18.73 23.09 -1.74
C HIS A 346 -18.70 21.97 -0.69
N ALA A 347 -18.26 22.30 0.52
CA ALA A 347 -18.39 21.40 1.67
C ALA A 347 -19.84 21.41 2.15
N GLU A 348 -20.44 20.22 2.25
CA GLU A 348 -21.78 19.97 2.80
C GLU A 348 -21.78 19.96 4.33
#